data_AF-A0A950RSG4-F1
#
_entry.id   AF-A0A950RSG4-F1
#
_cell.length_a   1.000
_cell.length_b   1.000
_cell.length_c   1.000
_cell.angle_alpha   90.00
_cell.angle_beta   90.00
_cell.angle_gamma   90.00
#
_symmetry.space_group_name_H-M   'P 1'
#
loop_
_entity.id
_entity.type
_entity.pdbx_description
1 polymer ?
#
loop_
_entity_poly.entity_id
_entity_poly.type
_entity_poly.pdbx_seq_one_letter_code
_entity_poly.pdbx_strand_id
1 'polypeptide(L)'
;VYVQLHNRGVQAAANVTVKILYTDASAGLPDLPADFWTAFPGDAGDTSHWHPIGASQTISLLSPTTPRVLEWDWTPPLSAAEHSCLLVVMDCPADPIPATHKGFVLGTLVPAEKRVGLKNLHVVSPPPGSFSWTPFWFWGNSKQRHTIKLPPASALGWRIGFVFPKGQEVERDGFKATKLTGPLLEALKQRLGDHLGEYDTRSLYEVANPAKGGALSGVTLPKGSLQTMLLLVPSSGATAGVVSIFQETAQGIVGGSKFVLRPAQSTS
;
A
#
# COMPACT_ATOMS: atom_id res chain seq x y z
N VAL A 1 2.68 10.80 7.44
CA VAL A 1 1.90 10.52 6.21
C VAL A 1 1.85 11.79 5.37
N TYR A 2 2.10 11.69 4.06
CA TYR A 2 2.09 12.83 3.15
C TYR A 2 0.96 12.70 2.12
N VAL A 3 0.24 13.79 1.88
CA VAL A 3 -0.80 13.89 0.85
C VAL A 3 -0.40 15.01 -0.12
N GLN A 4 -0.18 14.68 -1.38
CA GLN A 4 0.05 15.67 -2.43
C GLN A 4 -1.28 16.02 -3.12
N LEU A 5 -1.68 17.27 -3.03
CA LEU A 5 -2.91 17.79 -3.61
C LEU A 5 -2.62 18.50 -4.92
N HIS A 6 -3.46 18.24 -5.91
CA HIS A 6 -3.41 18.84 -7.23
C HIS A 6 -4.73 19.54 -7.50
N ASN A 7 -4.68 20.83 -7.86
CA ASN A 7 -5.84 21.52 -8.39
C ASN A 7 -5.87 21.34 -9.91
N ARG A 8 -6.86 20.60 -10.40
CA ARG A 8 -7.05 20.32 -11.85
C ARG A 8 -7.93 21.36 -12.55
N GLY A 9 -8.40 22.37 -11.83
CA GLY A 9 -9.14 23.50 -12.41
C GLY A 9 -8.21 24.55 -13.00
N VAL A 10 -8.80 25.56 -13.65
CA VAL A 10 -8.06 26.72 -14.20
C VAL A 10 -7.96 27.88 -13.21
N GLN A 11 -8.74 27.85 -12.14
CA GLN A 11 -8.74 28.86 -11.07
C GLN A 11 -8.13 28.29 -9.80
N ALA A 12 -7.52 29.15 -8.98
CA ALA A 12 -7.04 28.76 -7.66
C ALA A 12 -8.22 28.40 -6.74
N ALA A 13 -8.08 27.31 -5.98
CA ALA A 13 -9.08 26.88 -5.02
C ALA A 13 -8.75 27.45 -3.64
N ALA A 14 -9.69 28.17 -3.03
CA ALA A 14 -9.51 28.76 -1.71
C ALA A 14 -10.11 27.87 -0.61
N ASN A 15 -9.48 27.84 0.56
CA ASN A 15 -9.97 27.11 1.75
C ASN A 15 -10.21 25.63 1.50
N VAL A 16 -9.29 24.97 0.81
CA VAL A 16 -9.35 23.52 0.57
C VAL A 16 -9.10 22.79 1.89
N THR A 17 -10.10 22.09 2.37
CA THR A 17 -10.01 21.29 3.61
C THR A 17 -9.71 19.85 3.27
N VAL A 18 -8.80 19.22 4.02
CA VAL A 18 -8.32 17.86 3.78
C VAL A 18 -8.37 17.07 5.08
N LYS A 19 -9.04 15.92 5.03
CA LYS A 19 -9.14 14.97 6.15
C LYS A 19 -8.57 13.62 5.72
N ILE A 20 -7.87 12.95 6.63
CA ILE A 20 -7.35 11.61 6.44
C ILE A 20 -7.84 10.68 7.55
N LEU A 21 -8.25 9.48 7.16
CA LEU A 21 -8.73 8.42 8.04
C LEU A 21 -7.97 7.12 7.72
N TYR A 22 -7.91 6.19 8.66
CA TYR A 22 -7.54 4.80 8.40
C TYR A 22 -8.60 3.82 8.91
N THR A 23 -8.63 2.63 8.32
CA THR A 23 -9.54 1.55 8.72
C THR A 23 -8.89 0.18 8.50
N ASP A 24 -9.38 -0.83 9.21
CA ASP A 24 -9.16 -2.24 8.88
C ASP A 24 -10.00 -2.61 7.65
N ALA A 25 -9.32 -3.10 6.60
CA ALA A 25 -9.93 -3.52 5.35
C ALA A 25 -9.83 -5.05 5.13
N SER A 26 -9.51 -5.82 6.18
CA SER A 26 -9.28 -7.26 6.09
C SER A 26 -10.53 -8.03 5.66
N ALA A 27 -11.72 -7.58 6.06
CA ALA A 27 -13.01 -8.15 5.68
C ALA A 27 -13.72 -7.39 4.54
N GLY A 28 -13.04 -6.44 3.90
CA GLY A 28 -13.64 -5.44 3.01
C GLY A 28 -13.69 -4.05 3.65
N LEU A 29 -14.07 -3.05 2.86
CA LEU A 29 -14.15 -1.67 3.34
C LEU A 29 -15.49 -1.43 4.06
N PRO A 30 -15.48 -0.95 5.31
CA PRO A 30 -16.71 -0.53 5.98
C PRO A 30 -17.24 0.77 5.35
N ASP A 31 -18.56 0.95 5.39
CA ASP A 31 -19.20 2.21 5.04
C ASP A 31 -18.74 3.34 5.97
N LEU A 32 -18.83 4.58 5.48
CA LEU A 32 -18.58 5.76 6.30
C LEU A 32 -19.69 5.92 7.36
N PRO A 33 -19.38 6.47 8.54
CA PRO A 33 -20.39 6.80 9.55
C PRO A 33 -21.51 7.68 8.98
N ALA A 34 -22.74 7.47 9.44
CA ALA A 34 -23.92 8.17 8.90
C ALA A 34 -23.86 9.70 9.05
N ASP A 35 -23.14 10.20 10.06
CA ASP A 35 -22.92 11.62 10.32
C ASP A 35 -21.62 12.16 9.70
N PHE A 36 -20.85 11.35 8.98
CA PHE A 36 -19.55 11.73 8.41
C PHE A 36 -19.62 13.05 7.64
N TRP A 37 -20.59 13.19 6.72
CA TRP A 37 -20.71 14.38 5.88
C TRP A 37 -21.23 15.62 6.61
N THR A 38 -22.04 15.44 7.66
CA THR A 38 -22.53 16.53 8.50
C THR A 38 -21.50 16.98 9.53
N ALA A 39 -20.61 16.08 9.95
CA ALA A 39 -19.51 16.39 10.86
C ALA A 39 -18.29 16.97 10.14
N PHE A 40 -18.12 16.67 8.84
CA PHE A 40 -16.96 17.12 8.06
C PHE A 40 -16.78 18.64 8.12
N PRO A 41 -15.55 19.14 8.40
CA PRO A 41 -14.28 18.42 8.44
C PRO A 41 -13.91 17.81 9.80
N GLY A 42 -14.72 18.04 10.83
CA GLY A 42 -14.62 17.41 12.14
C GLY A 42 -14.84 15.90 12.09
N ASP A 43 -14.57 15.24 13.21
CA ASP A 43 -14.71 13.79 13.33
C ASP A 43 -16.18 13.37 13.46
N ALA A 44 -16.52 12.25 12.82
CA ALA A 44 -17.80 11.60 13.04
C ALA A 44 -17.92 11.15 14.50
N GLY A 45 -19.15 11.04 15.00
CA GLY A 45 -19.41 10.54 16.35
C GLY A 45 -18.97 9.09 16.54
N ASP A 46 -19.12 8.25 15.50
CA ASP A 46 -18.61 6.88 15.48
C ASP A 46 -17.26 6.80 14.76
N THR A 47 -16.22 6.46 15.51
CA THR A 47 -14.85 6.26 15.00
C THR A 47 -14.37 4.82 15.22
N SER A 48 -15.28 3.87 15.46
CA SER A 48 -14.95 2.45 15.71
C SER A 48 -14.33 1.76 14.50
N HIS A 49 -14.73 2.15 13.29
CA HIS A 49 -14.22 1.60 12.04
C HIS A 49 -13.29 2.56 11.31
N TRP A 50 -13.67 3.84 11.21
CA TRP A 50 -12.90 4.88 10.55
C TRP A 50 -12.24 5.76 11.58
N HIS A 51 -10.93 5.61 11.72
CA HIS A 51 -10.13 6.29 12.72
C HIS A 51 -9.46 7.53 12.12
N PRO A 52 -9.67 8.74 12.67
CA PRO A 52 -8.99 9.95 12.22
C PRO A 52 -7.46 9.86 12.36
N ILE A 53 -6.75 10.35 11.35
CA ILE A 53 -5.31 10.59 11.41
C ILE A 53 -5.09 12.08 11.65
N GLY A 54 -5.05 12.45 12.94
CA GLY A 54 -4.91 13.85 13.36
C GLY A 54 -6.08 14.73 12.93
N ALA A 55 -5.94 16.04 13.14
CA ALA A 55 -6.94 17.02 12.72
C ALA A 55 -6.94 17.22 11.19
N SER A 56 -8.10 17.61 10.64
CA SER A 56 -8.18 18.09 9.26
C SER A 56 -7.31 19.34 9.07
N GLN A 57 -6.66 19.47 7.92
CA GLN A 57 -5.85 20.63 7.58
C GLN A 57 -6.51 21.44 6.48
N THR A 58 -6.33 22.77 6.51
CA THR A 58 -6.88 23.68 5.50
C THR A 58 -5.76 24.39 4.75
N ILE A 59 -5.84 24.38 3.42
CA ILE A 59 -4.99 25.17 2.54
C ILE A 59 -5.76 26.43 2.16
N SER A 60 -5.24 27.60 2.56
CA SER A 60 -5.87 28.88 2.24
C SER A 60 -6.00 29.11 0.73
N LEU A 61 -4.98 28.73 -0.06
CA LEU A 61 -4.98 28.84 -1.51
C LEU A 61 -4.18 27.71 -2.16
N LEU A 62 -4.83 26.94 -3.03
CA LEU A 62 -4.25 25.88 -3.84
C LEU A 62 -4.19 26.30 -5.32
N SER A 63 -2.97 26.57 -5.80
CA SER A 63 -2.70 27.00 -7.18
C SER A 63 -3.04 25.88 -8.19
N PRO A 64 -3.57 26.21 -9.38
CA PRO A 64 -3.75 25.24 -10.47
C PRO A 64 -2.42 24.74 -11.05
N THR A 65 -1.32 25.48 -10.88
CA THR A 65 -0.01 25.17 -11.47
C THR A 65 1.02 24.61 -10.48
N THR A 66 0.70 24.58 -9.19
CA THR A 66 1.64 24.18 -8.16
C THR A 66 0.96 23.29 -7.12
N PRO A 67 1.31 21.99 -7.06
CA PRO A 67 0.75 21.10 -6.06
C PRO A 67 1.22 21.50 -4.66
N ARG A 68 0.45 21.11 -3.65
CA ARG A 68 0.82 21.29 -2.23
C ARG A 68 0.88 19.93 -1.55
N VAL A 69 1.84 19.79 -0.64
CA VAL A 69 1.97 18.59 0.19
C VAL A 69 1.56 18.95 1.61
N LEU A 70 0.65 18.16 2.17
CA LEU A 70 0.29 18.20 3.59
C LEU A 70 0.90 17.00 4.30
N GLU A 71 1.26 17.21 5.56
CA GLU A 71 1.91 16.21 6.40
C GLU A 71 1.13 16.00 7.70
N TRP A 72 0.93 14.73 8.05
CA TRP A 72 0.47 14.31 9.36
C TRP A 72 1.54 13.45 10.01
N ASP A 73 1.99 13.81 11.22
CA ASP A 73 2.82 12.91 12.01
C ASP A 73 1.93 11.79 12.56
N TRP A 74 2.07 10.60 11.97
CA TRP A 74 1.25 9.45 12.33
C TRP A 74 2.02 8.17 12.12
N THR A 75 2.02 7.35 13.17
CA THR A 75 2.47 5.96 13.15
C THR A 75 1.23 5.09 13.28
N PRO A 76 1.00 4.11 12.39
CA PRO A 76 -0.11 3.17 12.55
C PRO A 76 -0.09 2.53 13.95
N PRO A 77 -1.22 2.33 14.64
CA PRO A 77 -1.20 1.65 15.93
C PRO A 77 -0.73 0.20 15.80
N LEU A 78 -0.30 -0.41 16.90
CA LEU A 78 0.10 -1.83 16.93
C LEU A 78 -1.08 -2.77 16.66
N SER A 79 -2.30 -2.33 16.96
CA SER A 79 -3.54 -3.05 16.67
C SER A 79 -4.02 -2.90 15.23
N ALA A 80 -3.34 -2.11 14.38
CA ALA A 80 -3.74 -1.96 13.00
C ALA A 80 -3.63 -3.30 12.26
N ALA A 81 -4.69 -3.68 11.57
CA ALA A 81 -4.74 -4.92 10.81
C ALA A 81 -3.73 -4.92 9.65
N GLU A 82 -3.29 -6.12 9.25
CA GLU A 82 -2.29 -6.25 8.19
C GLU A 82 -2.74 -5.63 6.87
N HIS A 83 -4.04 -5.74 6.59
CA HIS A 83 -4.69 -5.07 5.48
C HIS A 83 -5.48 -3.88 5.99
N SER A 84 -4.81 -2.73 6.09
CA SER A 84 -5.45 -1.45 6.41
C SER A 84 -5.63 -0.60 5.15
N CYS A 85 -6.51 0.39 5.19
CA CYS A 85 -6.67 1.38 4.13
C CYS A 85 -6.60 2.79 4.70
N LEU A 86 -6.03 3.71 3.91
CA LEU A 86 -6.06 5.15 4.15
C LEU A 86 -7.09 5.78 3.23
N LEU A 87 -8.00 6.56 3.78
CA LEU A 87 -8.95 7.39 3.04
C LEU A 87 -8.56 8.84 3.19
N VAL A 88 -8.49 9.55 2.07
CA VAL A 88 -8.32 11.02 2.02
C VAL A 88 -9.58 11.61 1.41
N VAL A 89 -10.17 12.59 2.09
CA VAL A 89 -11.31 13.36 1.60
C VAL A 89 -10.92 14.83 1.59
N MET A 90 -11.11 15.49 0.46
CA MET A 90 -10.94 16.94 0.34
C MET A 90 -12.26 17.63 -0.05
N ASP A 91 -12.51 18.82 0.48
CA ASP A 91 -13.65 19.64 0.09
C ASP A 91 -13.22 21.11 -0.02
N CYS A 92 -13.94 21.89 -0.81
CA CYS A 92 -13.64 23.30 -1.06
C CYS A 92 -14.95 24.08 -1.25
N PRO A 93 -15.18 25.21 -0.56
CA PRO A 93 -16.40 25.97 -0.72
C PRO A 93 -16.70 26.44 -2.16
N ALA A 94 -15.66 26.71 -2.95
CA ALA A 94 -15.80 27.17 -4.34
C ALA A 94 -16.10 26.03 -5.33
N ASP A 95 -15.83 24.78 -4.95
CA ASP A 95 -16.02 23.61 -5.79
C ASP A 95 -16.35 22.39 -4.90
N PRO A 96 -17.51 22.42 -4.21
CA PRO A 96 -17.82 21.46 -3.18
C PRO A 96 -18.06 20.07 -3.78
N ILE A 97 -17.84 19.02 -2.98
CA ILE A 97 -18.32 17.68 -3.35
C ILE A 97 -19.85 17.77 -3.57
N PRO A 98 -20.38 17.41 -4.74
CA PRO A 98 -21.81 17.45 -5.00
C PRO A 98 -22.60 16.59 -4.01
N ALA A 99 -23.77 17.05 -3.58
CA ALA A 99 -24.60 16.32 -2.60
C ALA A 99 -24.94 14.89 -3.08
N THR A 100 -25.15 14.69 -4.39
CA THR A 100 -25.38 13.39 -5.02
C THR A 100 -24.18 12.45 -4.95
N HIS A 101 -22.97 12.98 -4.74
CA HIS A 101 -21.75 12.19 -4.60
C HIS A 101 -21.40 11.91 -3.14
N LYS A 102 -22.05 12.58 -2.16
CA LYS A 102 -21.82 12.37 -0.71
C LYS A 102 -22.48 11.09 -0.20
N GLY A 103 -22.12 9.95 -0.79
CA GLY A 103 -22.51 8.61 -0.35
C GLY A 103 -21.63 8.09 0.79
N PHE A 104 -22.07 7.03 1.46
CA PHE A 104 -21.33 6.39 2.56
C PHE A 104 -20.55 5.15 2.10
N VAL A 105 -20.96 4.53 0.99
CA VAL A 105 -20.35 3.31 0.46
C VAL A 105 -19.10 3.64 -0.35
N LEU A 106 -17.92 3.27 0.15
CA LEU A 106 -16.64 3.64 -0.49
C LEU A 106 -16.44 3.05 -1.88
N GLY A 107 -16.98 1.85 -2.13
CA GLY A 107 -16.90 1.21 -3.45
C GLY A 107 -17.57 2.02 -4.57
N THR A 108 -18.52 2.90 -4.21
CA THR A 108 -19.18 3.82 -5.14
C THR A 108 -18.60 5.23 -5.04
N LEU A 109 -18.30 5.70 -3.83
CA LEU A 109 -17.80 7.06 -3.59
C LEU A 109 -16.43 7.29 -4.26
N VAL A 110 -15.46 6.40 -4.02
CA VAL A 110 -14.07 6.60 -4.46
C VAL A 110 -13.96 6.66 -5.98
N PRO A 111 -14.62 5.78 -6.77
CA PRO A 111 -14.58 5.89 -8.24
C PRO A 111 -15.36 7.08 -8.80
N ALA A 112 -16.41 7.55 -8.10
CA ALA A 112 -17.28 8.62 -8.58
C ALA A 112 -16.77 10.03 -8.26
N GLU A 113 -15.95 10.19 -7.22
CA GLU A 113 -15.55 11.50 -6.71
C GLU A 113 -14.03 11.72 -6.71
N LYS A 114 -13.56 12.61 -7.58
CA LYS A 114 -12.13 12.97 -7.75
C LYS A 114 -11.49 13.58 -6.48
N ARG A 115 -12.31 14.03 -5.53
CA ARG A 115 -11.90 14.60 -4.23
C ARG A 115 -11.78 13.56 -3.12
N VAL A 116 -12.02 12.30 -3.42
CA VAL A 116 -11.85 11.19 -2.48
C VAL A 116 -10.82 10.22 -3.03
N GLY A 117 -9.85 9.86 -2.20
CA GLY A 117 -8.79 8.93 -2.56
C GLY A 117 -8.65 7.82 -1.52
N LEU A 118 -8.51 6.59 -1.98
CA LEU A 118 -8.24 5.44 -1.12
C LEU A 118 -6.87 4.85 -1.45
N LYS A 119 -6.09 4.51 -0.42
CA LYS A 119 -4.80 3.85 -0.58
C LYS A 119 -4.63 2.72 0.44
N ASN A 120 -4.41 1.50 -0.06
CA ASN A 120 -4.09 0.37 0.81
C ASN A 120 -2.77 0.64 1.55
N LEU A 121 -2.78 0.30 2.84
CA LEU A 121 -1.67 0.34 3.77
C LEU A 121 -1.44 -1.08 4.29
N HIS A 122 -0.28 -1.64 3.98
CA HIS A 122 0.09 -2.94 4.50
C HIS A 122 0.94 -2.76 5.76
N VAL A 123 0.39 -3.16 6.90
CA VAL A 123 1.10 -3.16 8.18
C VAL A 123 1.58 -4.58 8.43
N VAL A 124 2.88 -4.80 8.53
CA VAL A 124 3.42 -6.15 8.71
C VAL A 124 4.17 -6.20 10.03
N SER A 125 3.63 -6.98 10.97
CA SER A 125 4.17 -7.13 12.33
C SER A 125 4.33 -8.58 12.77
N PRO A 126 5.08 -9.40 12.00
CA PRO A 126 5.32 -10.80 12.31
C PRO A 126 6.05 -10.97 13.65
N PRO A 127 5.68 -11.98 14.45
CA PRO A 127 6.49 -12.46 15.56
C PRO A 127 7.94 -12.74 15.14
N PRO A 128 8.94 -12.54 16.04
CA PRO A 128 10.33 -12.89 15.75
C PRO A 128 10.46 -14.34 15.26
N GLY A 129 11.20 -14.54 14.17
CA GLY A 129 11.43 -15.86 13.59
C GLY A 129 10.28 -16.45 12.76
N SER A 130 9.15 -15.74 12.61
CA SER A 130 8.04 -16.16 11.76
C SER A 130 8.20 -15.69 10.30
N PHE A 131 7.57 -16.41 9.37
CA PHE A 131 7.57 -16.08 7.94
C PHE A 131 6.27 -15.40 7.54
N SER A 132 6.32 -14.12 7.18
CA SER A 132 5.15 -13.41 6.65
C SER A 132 5.06 -13.59 5.14
N TRP A 133 4.11 -14.42 4.70
CA TRP A 133 3.77 -14.62 3.29
C TRP A 133 2.50 -13.85 2.93
N THR A 134 2.66 -12.80 2.13
CA THR A 134 1.57 -11.94 1.71
C THR A 134 1.33 -12.11 0.20
N PRO A 135 0.12 -12.52 -0.23
CA PRO A 135 -0.25 -12.46 -1.63
C PRO A 135 -0.16 -11.03 -2.14
N PHE A 136 0.48 -10.84 -3.29
CA PHE A 136 0.73 -9.53 -3.86
C PHE A 136 0.35 -9.49 -5.33
N TRP A 137 -0.50 -8.54 -5.71
CA TRP A 137 -1.01 -8.44 -7.07
C TRP A 137 -0.38 -7.28 -7.82
N PHE A 138 0.17 -7.60 -9.00
CA PHE A 138 0.51 -6.62 -10.02
C PHE A 138 -0.62 -6.58 -11.04
N TRP A 139 -0.99 -5.37 -11.47
CA TRP A 139 -2.05 -5.13 -12.46
C TRP A 139 -1.49 -4.28 -13.59
N GLY A 140 -1.89 -4.55 -14.82
CA GLY A 140 -1.43 -3.75 -15.94
C GLY A 140 -1.70 -4.38 -17.30
N ASN A 141 -1.10 -3.79 -18.33
CA ASN A 141 -1.27 -4.26 -19.69
C ASN A 141 -0.47 -5.55 -19.93
N SER A 142 -1.14 -6.60 -20.42
CA SER A 142 -0.53 -7.91 -20.70
C SER A 142 0.46 -7.90 -21.87
N LYS A 143 0.41 -6.88 -22.73
CA LYS A 143 1.33 -6.71 -23.88
C LYS A 143 2.62 -5.97 -23.51
N GLN A 144 2.68 -5.39 -22.31
CA GLN A 144 3.85 -4.66 -21.83
C GLN A 144 4.71 -5.55 -20.94
N ARG A 145 6.03 -5.32 -21.00
CA ARG A 145 6.96 -5.81 -19.99
C ARG A 145 7.01 -4.82 -18.84
N HIS A 146 7.03 -5.35 -17.63
CA HIS A 146 7.06 -4.57 -16.40
C HIS A 146 8.37 -4.80 -15.67
N THR A 147 8.77 -3.78 -14.92
CA THR A 147 9.88 -3.86 -13.97
C THR A 147 9.32 -3.69 -12.57
N ILE A 148 9.58 -4.67 -11.70
CA ILE A 148 9.27 -4.57 -10.27
C ILE A 148 10.50 -4.00 -9.59
N LYS A 149 10.36 -2.82 -8.99
CA LYS A 149 11.47 -2.10 -8.36
C LYS A 149 11.23 -1.94 -6.87
N LEU A 150 12.24 -2.30 -6.09
CA LEU A 150 12.31 -2.00 -4.67
C LEU A 150 13.37 -0.92 -4.49
N PRO A 151 13.00 0.36 -4.25
CA PRO A 151 13.95 1.36 -3.83
C PRO A 151 14.60 0.99 -2.48
N PRO A 152 15.68 1.70 -2.09
CA PRO A 152 16.23 1.64 -0.73
C PRO A 152 15.14 1.66 0.34
N ALA A 153 15.11 0.60 1.16
CA ALA A 153 14.20 0.46 2.28
C ALA A 153 14.82 1.02 3.57
N SER A 154 14.00 1.64 4.41
CA SER A 154 14.41 2.04 5.77
C SER A 154 14.25 0.94 6.80
N ALA A 155 13.54 -0.15 6.45
CA ALA A 155 13.38 -1.34 7.29
C ALA A 155 14.64 -2.22 7.23
N LEU A 156 15.67 -1.84 7.98
CA LEU A 156 16.95 -2.56 8.02
C LEU A 156 16.80 -3.91 8.72
N GLY A 157 17.59 -4.90 8.28
CA GLY A 157 17.56 -6.26 8.86
C GLY A 157 16.36 -7.12 8.44
N TRP A 158 15.54 -6.67 7.49
CA TRP A 158 14.45 -7.46 6.91
C TRP A 158 14.91 -8.24 5.68
N ARG A 159 14.49 -9.50 5.58
CA ARG A 159 14.55 -10.26 4.34
C ARG A 159 13.28 -10.01 3.55
N ILE A 160 13.45 -9.60 2.31
CA ILE A 160 12.36 -9.27 1.39
C ILE A 160 12.57 -10.08 0.12
N GLY A 161 11.56 -10.81 -0.33
CA GLY A 161 11.67 -11.56 -1.57
C GLY A 161 10.34 -11.94 -2.18
N PHE A 162 10.40 -12.45 -3.40
CA PHE A 162 9.24 -12.87 -4.17
C PHE A 162 9.33 -14.32 -4.59
N VAL A 163 8.19 -14.99 -4.57
CA VAL A 163 7.96 -16.23 -5.32
C VAL A 163 6.92 -15.92 -6.40
N PHE A 164 7.28 -16.20 -7.64
CA PHE A 164 6.42 -15.97 -8.79
C PHE A 164 5.65 -17.24 -9.18
N PRO A 165 4.52 -17.10 -9.89
CA PRO A 165 3.92 -18.20 -10.63
C PRO A 165 4.93 -18.86 -11.59
N LYS A 166 4.72 -20.13 -11.89
CA LYS A 166 5.53 -20.87 -12.85
C LYS A 166 5.54 -20.19 -14.22
N GLY A 167 6.67 -20.28 -14.91
CA GLY A 167 6.86 -19.70 -16.24
C GLY A 167 7.21 -18.21 -16.26
N GLN A 168 7.30 -17.57 -15.09
CA GLN A 168 7.81 -16.21 -15.01
C GLN A 168 9.34 -16.19 -15.08
N GLU A 169 9.87 -15.65 -16.17
CA GLU A 169 11.28 -15.34 -16.32
C GLU A 169 11.52 -13.87 -15.97
N VAL A 170 12.57 -13.60 -15.19
CA VAL A 170 12.94 -12.25 -14.77
C VAL A 170 14.44 -12.05 -14.81
N GLU A 171 14.83 -10.88 -15.30
CA GLU A 171 16.18 -10.37 -15.14
C GLU A 171 16.32 -9.74 -13.76
N ARG A 172 17.51 -9.87 -13.15
CA ARG A 172 17.75 -9.50 -11.76
C ARG A 172 18.82 -8.43 -11.68
N ASP A 173 18.50 -7.33 -11.03
CA ASP A 173 19.47 -6.33 -10.58
C ASP A 173 19.27 -6.10 -9.08
N GLY A 174 20.33 -6.22 -8.27
CA GLY A 174 20.21 -6.17 -6.80
C GLY A 174 19.41 -7.30 -6.14
N PHE A 175 18.90 -8.27 -6.92
CA PHE A 175 18.21 -9.47 -6.46
C PHE A 175 19.07 -10.73 -6.64
N LYS A 176 18.99 -11.66 -5.69
CA LYS A 176 19.54 -13.01 -5.78
C LYS A 176 18.40 -14.02 -5.90
N ALA A 177 18.58 -15.05 -6.74
CA ALA A 177 17.70 -16.22 -6.69
C ALA A 177 18.31 -17.22 -5.72
N THR A 178 17.51 -17.67 -4.77
CA THR A 178 17.91 -18.64 -3.74
C THR A 178 16.87 -19.76 -3.69
N LYS A 179 17.27 -20.95 -3.26
CA LYS A 179 16.31 -22.04 -3.06
C LYS A 179 15.47 -21.76 -1.81
N LEU A 180 14.17 -22.06 -1.86
CA LEU A 180 13.36 -22.06 -0.65
C LEU A 180 13.88 -23.16 0.31
N THR A 181 14.16 -22.78 1.55
CA THR A 181 14.51 -23.75 2.60
C THR A 181 13.28 -24.57 2.98
N GLY A 182 13.48 -25.74 3.60
CA GLY A 182 12.37 -26.58 4.08
C GLY A 182 11.34 -25.81 4.92
N PRO A 183 11.76 -25.03 5.94
CA PRO A 183 10.84 -24.22 6.73
C PRO A 183 10.09 -23.14 5.93
N LEU A 184 10.75 -22.47 4.98
CA LEU A 184 10.09 -21.45 4.13
C LEU A 184 9.05 -22.09 3.20
N LEU A 185 9.38 -23.25 2.64
CA LEU A 185 8.48 -23.99 1.75
C LEU A 185 7.26 -24.50 2.51
N GLU A 186 7.43 -25.01 3.73
CA GLU A 186 6.31 -25.47 4.55
C GLU A 186 5.38 -24.31 4.95
N ALA A 187 5.94 -23.16 5.36
CA ALA A 187 5.13 -21.98 5.65
C ALA A 187 4.42 -21.43 4.41
N LEU A 188 5.07 -21.49 3.24
CA LEU A 188 4.44 -21.12 1.97
C LEU A 188 3.29 -22.07 1.62
N LYS A 189 3.49 -23.38 1.83
CA LYS A 189 2.46 -24.41 1.63
C LYS A 189 1.26 -24.20 2.55
N GLN A 190 1.48 -23.89 3.82
CA GLN A 190 0.40 -23.54 4.75
C GLN A 190 -0.41 -22.33 4.28
N ARG A 191 0.25 -21.36 3.63
CA ARG A 191 -0.40 -20.16 3.12
C ARG A 191 -1.18 -20.39 1.83
N LEU A 192 -0.65 -21.17 0.91
CA LEU A 192 -1.22 -21.38 -0.43
C LEU A 192 -2.14 -22.60 -0.53
N GLY A 193 -2.01 -23.58 0.36
CA GLY A 193 -2.72 -24.85 0.28
C GLY A 193 -2.50 -25.53 -1.08
N ASP A 194 -3.60 -25.89 -1.73
CA ASP A 194 -3.59 -26.60 -3.02
C ASP A 194 -3.03 -25.77 -4.18
N HIS A 195 -2.97 -24.44 -4.05
CA HIS A 195 -2.43 -23.54 -5.07
C HIS A 195 -0.90 -23.53 -5.13
N LEU A 196 -0.19 -24.20 -4.22
CA LEU A 196 1.29 -24.25 -4.23
C LEU A 196 1.84 -24.73 -5.58
N GLY A 197 1.13 -25.64 -6.25
CA GLY A 197 1.50 -26.18 -7.55
C GLY A 197 1.57 -25.15 -8.68
N GLU A 198 0.99 -23.97 -8.50
CA GLU A 198 0.99 -22.87 -9.48
C GLU A 198 2.26 -22.01 -9.41
N TYR A 199 3.03 -22.10 -8.32
CA TYR A 199 4.20 -21.26 -8.03
C TYR A 199 5.53 -21.96 -8.32
N ASP A 200 6.55 -21.19 -8.72
CA ASP A 200 7.92 -21.70 -8.88
C ASP A 200 8.65 -21.74 -7.53
N THR A 201 8.50 -22.86 -6.82
CA THR A 201 9.13 -23.10 -5.52
C THR A 201 10.64 -23.39 -5.59
N ARG A 202 11.24 -23.38 -6.79
CA ARG A 202 12.69 -23.56 -6.95
C ARG A 202 13.46 -22.28 -6.66
N SER A 203 12.82 -21.12 -6.81
CA SER A 203 13.46 -19.81 -6.76
C SER A 203 12.68 -18.83 -5.87
N LEU A 204 13.33 -18.40 -4.80
CA LEU A 204 13.00 -17.20 -4.04
C LEU A 204 13.91 -16.07 -4.53
N TYR A 205 13.30 -15.03 -5.12
CA TYR A 205 14.01 -13.83 -5.56
C TYR A 205 14.10 -12.86 -4.39
N GLU A 206 15.21 -12.92 -3.65
CA GLU A 206 15.45 -12.11 -2.45
C GLU A 206 16.28 -10.87 -2.80
N VAL A 207 15.92 -9.71 -2.24
CA VAL A 207 16.74 -8.49 -2.36
C VAL A 207 18.08 -8.76 -1.66
N ALA A 208 19.19 -8.57 -2.38
CA ALA A 208 20.52 -8.84 -1.83
C ALA A 208 20.89 -7.88 -0.71
N ASN A 209 20.52 -6.60 -0.85
CA ASN A 209 20.68 -5.58 0.18
C ASN A 209 19.49 -4.60 0.18
N PRO A 210 18.55 -4.71 1.13
CA PRO A 210 17.39 -3.82 1.23
C PRO A 210 17.72 -2.32 1.26
N ALA A 211 18.88 -1.93 1.83
CA ALA A 211 19.30 -0.52 1.89
C ALA A 211 19.77 0.03 0.53
N LYS A 212 20.08 -0.85 -0.44
CA LYS A 212 20.37 -0.46 -1.84
C LYS A 212 19.18 -0.65 -2.77
N GLY A 213 18.25 -1.53 -2.40
CA GLY A 213 17.12 -1.90 -3.24
C GLY A 213 17.51 -2.87 -4.35
N GLY A 214 16.67 -2.96 -5.38
CA GLY A 214 16.88 -3.78 -6.56
C GLY A 214 15.71 -3.72 -7.54
N ALA A 215 15.85 -4.38 -8.68
CA ALA A 215 14.82 -4.52 -9.70
C ALA A 215 14.73 -5.95 -10.25
N LEU A 216 13.50 -6.35 -10.59
CA LEU A 216 13.19 -7.55 -11.36
C LEU A 216 12.53 -7.10 -12.67
N SER A 217 13.26 -7.22 -13.78
CA SER A 217 12.83 -6.76 -15.09
C SER A 217 12.29 -7.91 -15.95
N GLY A 218 11.52 -7.58 -16.98
CA GLY A 218 10.96 -8.57 -17.90
C GLY A 218 9.68 -9.24 -17.40
N VAL A 219 9.11 -8.75 -16.29
CA VAL A 219 7.90 -9.31 -15.68
C VAL A 219 6.72 -9.19 -16.65
N THR A 220 5.97 -10.28 -16.79
CA THR A 220 4.79 -10.36 -17.64
C THR A 220 3.54 -10.48 -16.78
N LEU A 221 2.44 -9.87 -17.23
CA LEU A 221 1.15 -9.95 -16.53
C LEU A 221 0.14 -10.70 -17.40
N PRO A 222 0.15 -12.06 -17.39
CA PRO A 222 -0.81 -12.84 -18.15
C PRO A 222 -2.23 -12.41 -17.78
N LYS A 223 -3.12 -12.21 -18.77
CA LYS A 223 -4.50 -11.75 -18.52
C LYS A 223 -4.61 -10.40 -17.78
N GLY A 224 -3.54 -9.60 -17.81
CA GLY A 224 -3.51 -8.25 -17.22
C GLY A 224 -3.26 -8.22 -15.71
N SER A 225 -2.93 -9.35 -15.09
CA SER A 225 -2.57 -9.42 -13.68
C SER A 225 -1.52 -10.48 -13.40
N LEU A 226 -0.85 -10.38 -12.26
CA LEU A 226 0.08 -11.40 -11.76
C LEU A 226 0.03 -11.42 -10.23
N GLN A 227 -0.35 -12.57 -9.67
CA GLN A 227 -0.31 -12.79 -8.23
C GLN A 227 1.01 -13.45 -7.85
N THR A 228 1.82 -12.75 -7.05
CA THR A 228 3.06 -13.26 -6.49
C THR A 228 2.90 -13.48 -4.99
N MET A 229 3.84 -14.21 -4.38
CA MET A 229 3.95 -14.28 -2.93
C MET A 229 5.14 -13.43 -2.48
N LEU A 230 4.84 -12.40 -1.69
CA LEU A 230 5.83 -11.54 -1.05
C LEU A 230 6.22 -12.14 0.29
N LEU A 231 7.52 -12.36 0.49
CA LEU A 231 8.13 -12.77 1.75
C LEU A 231 8.64 -11.54 2.49
N LEU A 232 8.26 -11.41 3.77
CA LEU A 232 8.78 -10.40 4.70
C LEU A 232 9.17 -11.09 6.00
N VAL A 233 10.47 -11.08 6.35
CA VAL A 233 10.97 -11.76 7.55
C VAL A 233 11.92 -10.85 8.32
N PRO A 234 11.65 -10.54 9.60
CA PRO A 234 12.60 -9.82 10.43
C PRO A 234 13.75 -10.73 10.86
N SER A 235 14.99 -10.24 10.77
CA SER A 235 16.12 -10.84 11.51
C SER A 235 16.10 -10.41 12.99
N SER A 236 16.94 -11.01 13.83
CA SER A 236 17.01 -10.73 15.28
C SER A 236 17.42 -9.28 15.63
N GLY A 237 17.87 -8.48 14.66
CA GLY A 237 18.17 -7.05 14.82
C GLY A 237 17.39 -6.15 13.86
N ALA A 238 16.28 -6.65 13.29
CA ALA A 238 15.49 -5.87 12.35
C ALA A 238 14.93 -4.61 13.02
N THR A 239 14.95 -3.49 12.32
CA THR A 239 14.34 -2.23 12.78
C THR A 239 12.98 -2.03 12.13
N ALA A 240 12.13 -1.24 12.79
CA ALA A 240 10.94 -0.73 12.13
C ALA A 240 11.34 0.16 10.93
N GLY A 241 10.53 0.15 9.88
CA GLY A 241 10.76 0.98 8.71
C GLY A 241 9.77 0.74 7.60
N VAL A 242 10.12 1.22 6.41
CA VAL A 242 9.26 1.18 5.24
C VAL A 242 9.93 0.44 4.10
N VAL A 243 9.16 -0.41 3.42
CA VAL A 243 9.49 -0.99 2.13
C VAL A 243 8.48 -0.48 1.11
N SER A 244 8.95 -0.03 -0.04
CA SER A 244 8.07 0.29 -1.16
C SER A 244 8.36 -0.70 -2.29
N ILE A 245 7.32 -1.09 -3.02
CA ILE A 245 7.41 -1.93 -4.21
C ILE A 245 6.74 -1.13 -5.32
N PHE A 246 7.47 -0.81 -6.38
CA PHE A 246 6.94 -0.12 -7.55
C PHE A 246 6.85 -1.07 -8.74
N GLN A 247 5.86 -0.83 -9.57
CA GLN A 247 5.71 -1.43 -10.88
C GLN A 247 5.92 -0.34 -11.92
N GLU A 248 6.91 -0.54 -12.79
CA GLU A 248 7.33 0.38 -13.83
C GLU A 248 7.09 -0.25 -15.21
N THR A 249 6.79 0.60 -16.19
CA THR A 249 6.83 0.30 -17.63
C THR A 249 7.82 1.26 -18.29
N ALA A 250 8.05 1.12 -19.60
CA ALA A 250 8.84 2.09 -20.36
C ALA A 250 8.27 3.52 -20.27
N GLN A 251 6.98 3.67 -19.96
CA GLN A 251 6.28 4.95 -19.84
C GLN A 251 6.35 5.55 -18.42
N GLY A 252 6.90 4.82 -17.44
CA GLY A 252 7.03 5.26 -16.06
C GLY A 252 6.35 4.33 -15.05
N ILE A 253 6.19 4.81 -13.81
CA ILE A 253 5.57 4.08 -12.71
C ILE A 253 4.06 3.95 -12.97
N VAL A 254 3.58 2.71 -13.01
CA VAL A 254 2.15 2.37 -13.26
C VAL A 254 1.46 1.80 -12.03
N GLY A 255 2.21 1.44 -11.00
CA GLY A 255 1.65 0.87 -9.78
C GLY A 255 2.66 0.79 -8.65
N GLY A 256 2.16 0.46 -7.46
CA GLY A 256 3.02 0.18 -6.33
C GLY A 256 2.31 0.17 -4.99
N SER A 257 2.99 -0.42 -4.02
CA SER A 257 2.50 -0.59 -2.65
C SER A 257 3.59 -0.21 -1.66
N LYS A 258 3.15 0.22 -0.49
CA LYS A 258 4.01 0.59 0.63
C LYS A 258 3.66 -0.29 1.82
N PHE A 259 4.69 -0.85 2.42
CA PHE A 259 4.64 -1.71 3.58
C PHE A 259 5.32 -1.01 4.74
N VAL A 260 4.62 -0.93 5.87
CA VAL A 260 5.19 -0.51 7.15
C VAL A 260 5.57 -1.77 7.90
N LEU A 261 6.87 -2.02 8.01
CA LEU A 261 7.42 -3.21 8.66
C LEU A 261 7.80 -2.86 10.09
N ARG A 262 7.38 -3.69 11.05
CA ARG A 262 7.70 -3.53 12.46
C ARG A 262 7.98 -4.90 13.06
N PRO A 263 9.14 -5.16 13.66
CA PRO A 263 9.34 -6.42 14.37
C PRO A 263 8.41 -6.42 15.57
N ALA A 264 7.64 -7.48 15.78
CA ALA A 264 6.90 -7.60 17.03
C ALA A 264 7.91 -7.68 18.18
N GLN A 265 7.69 -6.88 19.23
CA GLN A 265 8.50 -6.99 20.44
C GLN A 265 8.24 -8.37 21.07
N SER A 266 9.29 -9.08 21.45
CA SER A 266 9.16 -10.25 22.31
C SER A 266 8.55 -9.77 23.62
N THR A 267 7.30 -10.13 23.89
CA THR A 267 6.75 -10.04 25.24
C THR A 267 7.57 -10.98 26.11
N SER A 268 8.49 -10.41 26.88
CA SER A 268 9.21 -11.08 27.96
C SER A 268 8.27 -11.39 29.11
#